data_AF-A0A6B3FQD5-F1
#
_entry.id   AF-A0A6B3FQD5-F1
#
_cell.length_a   1.000
_cell.length_b   1.000
_cell.length_c   1.000
_cell.angle_alpha   90.00
_cell.angle_beta   90.00
_cell.angle_gamma   90.00
#
_symmetry.space_group_name_H-M   'P 1'
#
loop_
_entity.id
_entity.type
_entity.pdbx_description
1 polymer ?
#
loop_
_entity_poly.entity_id
_entity_poly.type
_entity_poly.pdbx_seq_one_letter_code
_entity_poly.pdbx_strand_id
1 'polypeptide(L)'
;MTAAPSIVVIGGGPRGTGVIERIAANAAELYGDRPLGLHVVDPHPAGGGRIWRPDQSPLLWMNSMAEDVTMFTDETVELAGPVAAGPALDAWAEDVRAGRIIP
;
A
#
# COMPACT_ATOMS: atom_id res chain seq x y z
N MET A 1 32.56 5.77 4.61
CA MET A 1 31.13 5.58 4.95
C MET A 1 30.48 4.86 3.78
N THR A 2 30.10 3.60 3.92
CA THR A 2 29.24 2.97 2.92
C THR A 2 27.84 3.53 3.12
N ALA A 3 27.25 4.11 2.09
CA ALA A 3 25.86 4.56 2.14
C ALA A 3 24.96 3.38 2.51
N ALA A 4 23.86 3.64 3.24
CA ALA A 4 22.84 2.63 3.49
C ALA A 4 22.35 2.07 2.13
N PRO A 5 22.03 0.77 2.04
CA PRO A 5 21.37 0.24 0.85
C PRO A 5 20.10 1.02 0.56
N SER A 6 19.83 1.25 -0.73
CA SER A 6 18.63 1.97 -1.18
C SER A 6 17.87 1.16 -2.22
N ILE A 7 16.55 1.21 -2.13
CA ILE A 7 15.61 0.68 -3.10
C ILE A 7 14.82 1.86 -3.67
N VAL A 8 14.72 1.92 -4.99
CA VAL A 8 13.86 2.88 -5.70
C VAL A 8 12.67 2.13 -6.27
N VAL A 9 11.47 2.54 -5.89
CA VAL A 9 10.20 2.05 -6.42
C VAL A 9 9.67 3.08 -7.41
N ILE A 10 9.58 2.69 -8.68
CA ILE A 10 9.01 3.52 -9.75
C ILE A 10 7.52 3.20 -9.85
N GLY A 11 6.69 4.17 -9.47
CA GLY A 11 5.24 4.04 -9.37
C GLY A 11 4.76 3.86 -7.93
N GLY A 12 3.96 4.81 -7.45
CA GLY A 12 3.32 4.84 -6.14
C GLY A 12 1.84 4.46 -6.21
N GLY A 13 1.40 3.74 -7.26
CA GLY A 13 0.07 3.15 -7.31
C GLY A 13 -0.05 1.87 -6.46
N PRO A 14 -1.21 1.18 -6.48
CA PRO A 14 -1.49 0.05 -5.58
C PRO A 14 -0.41 -1.03 -5.54
N ARG A 15 0.19 -1.36 -6.69
CA ARG A 15 1.27 -2.34 -6.76
C ARG A 15 2.55 -1.86 -6.05
N GLY A 16 2.95 -0.61 -6.28
CA GLY A 16 4.14 -0.05 -5.63
C GLY A 16 3.93 0.05 -4.11
N THR A 17 2.74 0.51 -3.70
CA THR A 17 2.32 0.56 -2.30
C THR A 17 2.36 -0.83 -1.65
N GLY A 18 1.82 -1.86 -2.30
CA GLY A 18 1.86 -3.24 -1.80
C GLY A 18 3.28 -3.77 -1.63
N VAL A 19 4.19 -3.48 -2.56
CA VAL A 19 5.61 -3.86 -2.41
C VAL A 19 6.26 -3.15 -1.22
N ILE A 20 6.00 -1.85 -1.05
CA ILE A 20 6.55 -1.05 0.05
C ILE A 20 6.03 -1.55 1.39
N GLU A 21 4.73 -1.86 1.49
CA GLU A 21 4.12 -2.46 2.66
C GLU A 21 4.84 -3.78 3.01
N ARG A 22 5.09 -4.64 2.02
CA ARG A 22 5.76 -5.92 2.27
C ARG A 22 7.22 -5.78 2.67
N ILE A 23 7.93 -4.79 2.14
CA ILE A 23 9.28 -4.46 2.61
C ILE A 23 9.23 -4.01 4.07
N ALA A 24 8.31 -3.09 4.43
CA ALA A 24 8.20 -2.56 5.78
C ALA A 24 7.85 -3.65 6.79
N ALA A 25 6.88 -4.51 6.47
CA ALA A 25 6.44 -5.58 7.35
C ALA A 25 7.51 -6.67 7.57
N ASN A 26 8.43 -6.86 6.62
CA ASN A 26 9.55 -7.80 6.76
C ASN A 26 10.84 -7.14 7.28
N ALA A 27 10.89 -5.81 7.40
CA ALA A 27 12.13 -5.08 7.69
C ALA A 27 12.71 -5.43 9.07
N ALA A 28 11.85 -5.59 10.09
CA ALA A 28 12.31 -5.91 11.44
C ALA A 28 13.06 -7.26 11.48
N GLU A 29 12.55 -8.28 10.79
CA GLU A 29 13.17 -9.61 10.73
C GLU A 29 14.43 -9.63 9.85
N LEU A 30 14.36 -9.04 8.66
CA LEU A 30 15.45 -9.11 7.67
C LEU A 30 16.58 -8.12 7.91
N TYR A 31 16.25 -6.94 8.43
CA TYR A 31 17.17 -5.81 8.59
C TYR A 31 17.45 -5.44 10.06
N GLY A 32 16.58 -5.78 11.00
CA GLY A 32 16.67 -5.28 12.38
C GLY A 32 16.69 -3.75 12.38
N ASP A 33 17.60 -3.16 13.15
CA ASP A 33 17.75 -1.69 13.21
C ASP A 33 18.63 -1.08 12.10
N ARG A 34 19.07 -1.89 11.12
CA ARG A 34 19.91 -1.38 10.01
C ARG A 34 19.06 -0.50 9.07
N PRO A 35 19.60 0.65 8.63
CA PRO A 35 18.85 1.54 7.75
C PRO A 35 18.70 0.95 6.34
N LEU A 36 17.51 1.14 5.76
CA LEU A 36 17.19 0.89 4.35
C LEU A 36 16.54 2.15 3.78
N GLY A 37 17.14 2.73 2.74
CA GLY A 37 16.55 3.87 2.04
C GLY A 37 15.46 3.42 1.08
N LEU A 38 14.24 3.91 1.27
CA LEU A 38 13.13 3.71 0.33
C LEU A 38 12.82 5.01 -0.39
N HIS A 39 12.95 5.00 -1.72
CA HIS A 39 12.61 6.13 -2.57
C HIS A 39 11.42 5.75 -3.46
N VAL A 40 10.36 6.54 -3.42
CA VAL A 40 9.19 6.35 -4.30
C VAL A 40 9.19 7.46 -5.33
N VAL A 41 9.14 7.10 -6.61
CA VAL A 41 9.11 8.04 -7.73
C VAL A 41 7.84 7.82 -8.52
N ASP A 42 6.91 8.77 -8.46
CA ASP A 42 5.67 8.77 -9.25
C ASP A 42 5.33 10.22 -9.63
N PRO A 43 4.86 10.50 -10.86
CA PRO A 43 4.34 11.81 -11.24
C PRO A 43 3.01 12.19 -10.53
N HIS A 44 2.41 11.28 -9.77
CA HIS A 44 1.16 11.42 -9.03
C HIS A 44 1.34 11.11 -7.53
N PRO A 45 0.39 11.51 -6.67
CA PRO A 45 0.44 11.16 -5.25
C PRO A 45 0.54 9.64 -5.02
N ALA A 46 1.37 9.25 -4.05
CA ALA A 46 1.53 7.86 -3.63
C ALA A 46 0.24 7.30 -3.02
N GLY A 47 0.09 5.97 -3.02
CA GLY A 47 -1.13 5.26 -2.66
C GLY A 47 -1.94 4.90 -3.91
N GLY A 48 -2.72 5.86 -4.42
CA GLY A 48 -3.60 5.66 -5.58
C GLY A 48 -2.88 5.73 -6.94
N GLY A 49 -1.74 6.42 -7.01
CA GLY A 49 -0.92 6.58 -8.21
C GLY A 49 -1.69 7.19 -9.38
N ARG A 50 -1.38 6.76 -10.60
CA ARG A 50 -2.01 7.31 -11.81
C ARG A 50 -3.51 7.02 -11.95
N ILE A 51 -3.97 5.92 -11.35
CA ILE A 51 -5.31 5.38 -11.64
C ILE A 51 -6.30 5.83 -10.57
N TRP A 52 -6.01 5.66 -9.29
CA TRP A 52 -6.99 5.92 -8.23
C TRP A 52 -6.84 7.34 -7.66
N ARG A 53 -7.02 8.35 -8.52
CA ARG A 53 -6.98 9.76 -8.10
C ARG A 53 -8.37 10.36 -7.94
N PRO A 54 -8.56 11.34 -7.02
CA PRO A 54 -9.84 12.02 -6.85
C PRO A 54 -10.30 12.80 -8.09
N ASP A 55 -9.36 13.24 -8.93
CA ASP A 55 -9.58 14.11 -10.09
C ASP A 55 -9.76 13.34 -11.42
N GLN A 56 -9.87 12.00 -11.36
CA GLN A 56 -10.07 11.19 -12.56
C GLN A 56 -11.49 11.31 -13.13
N SER A 57 -11.66 10.84 -14.37
CA SER A 57 -12.99 10.79 -15.00
C SER A 57 -13.96 9.96 -14.14
N PRO A 58 -15.19 10.44 -13.88
CA PRO A 58 -16.19 9.67 -13.15
C PRO A 58 -16.68 8.43 -13.91
N LEU A 59 -16.24 8.23 -15.16
CA LEU A 59 -16.50 7.01 -15.94
C LEU A 59 -15.51 5.88 -15.67
N LEU A 60 -14.43 6.15 -14.91
CA LEU A 60 -13.43 5.15 -14.55
C LEU A 60 -13.79 4.55 -13.20
N TRP A 61 -14.38 3.35 -13.24
CA TRP A 61 -14.75 2.59 -12.05
C TRP A 61 -13.99 1.27 -11.96
N MET A 62 -13.91 0.75 -10.74
CA MET A 62 -13.46 -0.61 -10.50
C MET A 62 -14.50 -1.60 -11.05
N ASN A 63 -14.03 -2.70 -11.62
CA ASN A 63 -14.87 -3.81 -12.05
C ASN A 63 -15.07 -4.88 -10.96
N SER A 64 -14.81 -4.51 -9.70
CA SER A 64 -14.90 -5.37 -8.52
C SER A 64 -15.73 -4.66 -7.46
N MET A 65 -16.46 -5.41 -6.63
CA MET A 65 -17.19 -4.83 -5.51
C MET A 65 -16.21 -4.32 -4.46
N ALA A 66 -16.58 -3.28 -3.73
CA ALA A 66 -15.71 -2.71 -2.69
C ALA A 66 -15.44 -3.72 -1.55
N GLU A 67 -16.40 -4.59 -1.23
CA GLU A 67 -16.24 -5.66 -0.23
C GLU A 67 -15.23 -6.75 -0.66
N ASP A 68 -14.97 -6.89 -1.96
CA ASP A 68 -14.05 -7.88 -2.53
C ASP A 68 -12.61 -7.33 -2.70
N VAL A 69 -12.34 -6.09 -2.24
CA VAL A 69 -11.05 -5.43 -2.47
C VAL A 69 -10.43 -4.97 -1.16
N THR A 70 -9.17 -5.36 -0.95
CA THR A 70 -8.37 -4.89 0.18
C THR A 70 -6.89 -4.76 -0.20
N MET A 71 -6.18 -3.88 0.50
CA MET A 71 -4.72 -3.80 0.49
C MET A 71 -4.07 -4.65 1.59
N PHE A 72 -4.87 -5.16 2.52
CA PHE A 72 -4.42 -5.94 3.66
C PHE A 72 -4.31 -7.42 3.31
N THR A 73 -3.42 -8.12 4.00
CA THR A 73 -3.21 -9.54 3.79
C THR A 73 -3.96 -10.36 4.84
N ASP A 74 -4.17 -11.63 4.53
CA ASP A 74 -4.71 -12.63 5.44
C ASP A 74 -4.10 -14.01 5.10
N GLU A 75 -4.59 -15.04 5.77
CA GLU A 75 -4.06 -16.41 5.64
C GLU A 75 -4.39 -17.08 4.30
N THR A 76 -5.18 -16.44 3.45
CA THR A 76 -5.50 -16.93 2.10
C THR A 76 -4.44 -16.54 1.07
N VAL A 77 -3.56 -15.59 1.40
CA VAL A 77 -2.52 -15.09 0.50
C VAL A 77 -1.22 -15.86 0.73
N GLU A 78 -0.65 -16.43 -0.33
CA GLU A 78 0.70 -17.00 -0.30
C GLU A 78 1.72 -15.87 -0.21
N LEU A 79 2.32 -15.68 0.97
CA LEU A 79 3.29 -14.63 1.23
C LEU A 79 4.39 -15.07 2.19
N ALA A 80 5.50 -14.34 2.15
CA ALA A 80 6.54 -14.40 3.16
C ALA A 80 6.40 -13.24 4.17
N GLY A 81 6.75 -13.52 5.43
CA GLY A 81 6.64 -12.57 6.53
C GLY A 81 5.25 -12.57 7.17
N PRO A 82 4.97 -11.56 8.01
CA PRO A 82 3.74 -11.54 8.79
C PRO A 82 2.54 -11.09 7.96
N VAL A 83 1.37 -11.62 8.31
CA VAL A 83 0.09 -11.04 7.89
C VAL A 83 -0.07 -9.63 8.48
N ALA A 84 -0.50 -8.71 7.64
CA ALA A 84 -0.88 -7.36 7.99
C ALA A 84 -2.39 -7.22 7.72
N ALA A 85 -3.19 -7.62 8.71
CA ALA A 85 -4.64 -7.64 8.61
C ALA A 85 -5.23 -6.23 8.60
N GLY A 86 -6.42 -6.11 8.00
CA GLY A 86 -7.19 -4.88 7.98
C GLY A 86 -8.48 -5.02 7.16
N PRO A 87 -9.25 -3.94 7.06
CA PRO A 87 -10.59 -3.98 6.47
C PRO A 87 -10.57 -4.17 4.95
N ALA A 88 -11.69 -4.66 4.41
CA ALA A 88 -12.04 -4.46 3.00
C ALA A 88 -12.35 -2.97 2.72
N LEU A 89 -12.34 -2.57 1.45
CA LEU A 89 -12.44 -1.18 1.03
C LEU A 89 -13.76 -0.51 1.46
N ASP A 90 -14.85 -1.27 1.51
CA ASP A 90 -16.16 -0.82 1.98
C ASP A 90 -16.16 -0.52 3.50
N ALA A 91 -15.62 -1.42 4.31
CA ALA A 91 -15.47 -1.25 5.75
C ALA A 91 -14.52 -0.08 6.07
N TRP A 92 -13.42 0.05 5.31
CA TRP A 92 -12.53 1.21 5.42
C TRP A 92 -13.25 2.52 5.07
N ALA A 93 -14.05 2.54 4.01
CA ALA A 93 -14.82 3.73 3.63
C ALA A 93 -15.85 4.09 4.70
N GLU A 94 -16.44 3.10 5.37
CA GLU A 94 -17.31 3.32 6.52
C GLU A 94 -16.56 3.90 7.73
N ASP A 95 -15.35 3.40 8.03
CA ASP A 95 -14.49 3.96 9.08
C ASP A 95 -14.14 5.43 8.83
N VAL A 96 -13.80 5.78 7.58
CA VAL A 96 -13.57 7.17 7.16
C VAL A 96 -14.82 8.02 7.34
N ARG A 97 -15.98 7.55 6.86
CA ARG A 97 -17.27 8.25 7.00
C ARG A 97 -17.65 8.49 8.46
N ALA A 98 -17.36 7.52 9.33
CA ALA A 98 -17.62 7.60 10.76
C ALA A 98 -16.56 8.42 11.53
N GLY A 99 -15.50 8.90 10.87
CA GLY A 99 -14.43 9.66 11.50
C GLY A 99 -13.51 8.83 12.39
N ARG A 100 -13.47 7.50 12.20
CA ARG A 100 -12.55 6.59 12.93
C ARG A 100 -11.15 6.62 12.35
N ILE A 101 -11.02 6.93 11.06
CA ILE A 101 -9.76 7.02 10.33
C ILE A 101 -9.77 8.29 9.46
N ILE A 102 -8.62 8.94 9.33
CA ILE A 102 -8.42 10.07 8.42
C ILE A 102 -7.79 9.52 7.13
N PRO A 103 -8.39 9.73 5.95
CA PRO A 103 -7.86 9.27 4.67
C PRO A 103 -6.63 10.07 4.20
#